data_AF-A0A3D3QZC7-F1
#
_entry.id   AF-A0A3D3QZC7-F1
#
_cell.length_a   1.000
_cell.length_b   1.000
_cell.length_c   1.000
_cell.angle_alpha   90.00
_cell.angle_beta   90.00
_cell.angle_gamma   90.00
#
_symmetry.space_group_name_H-M   'P 1'
#
loop_
_entity.id
_entity.type
_entity.pdbx_description
1 polymer ?
#
loop_
_entity_poly.entity_id
_entity_poly.type
_entity_poly.pdbx_seq_one_letter_code
_entity_poly.pdbx_strand_id
1 'polypeptide(L)'
;MKNRLTDIFAVGLCVLGLTFAGCDSGTEQGTKSFDEAAPEDVTMEEHDHGHDHPSEGPHHGSLIELGKEAYHAELVHDEKSGAITIYILDGAAKASVPIAAESVLVNVKHDGKGQQFTLAATPEQGDPDGKSSKFSTQEKTLGELLDKKDTTARLVLEIDGKSFSGEIDAHDHDHDHGHDEKHAH
;
A
#
# COMPACT_ATOMS: atom_id res chain seq x y z
N MET A 1 -29.92 9.26 -40.82
CA MET A 1 -31.22 9.12 -40.15
C MET A 1 -30.99 9.31 -38.66
N LYS A 2 -31.61 10.33 -38.06
CA LYS A 2 -31.46 10.68 -36.63
C LYS A 2 -32.88 10.83 -36.08
N ASN A 3 -33.32 9.88 -35.25
CA ASN A 3 -34.63 9.91 -34.59
C ASN A 3 -34.38 9.98 -33.07
N ARG A 4 -34.69 11.09 -32.37
CA ARG A 4 -36.00 11.54 -31.78
C ARG A 4 -36.12 11.03 -30.33
N LEU A 5 -35.99 11.90 -29.33
CA LEU A 5 -37.06 12.68 -28.66
C LEU A 5 -37.48 11.94 -27.37
N THR A 6 -36.86 12.24 -26.22
CA THR A 6 -37.41 13.04 -25.10
C THR A 6 -38.64 12.39 -24.44
N ASP A 7 -38.44 11.83 -23.24
CA ASP A 7 -39.52 11.42 -22.35
C ASP A 7 -39.58 12.27 -21.09
N ILE A 8 -40.83 12.46 -20.65
CA ILE A 8 -41.38 13.56 -19.88
C ILE A 8 -41.64 13.11 -18.43
N PHE A 9 -41.37 14.04 -17.49
CA PHE A 9 -41.98 14.27 -16.18
C PHE A 9 -42.74 13.13 -15.47
N ALA A 10 -42.30 12.81 -14.25
CA ALA A 10 -43.20 12.51 -13.15
C ALA A 10 -42.74 13.24 -11.87
N VAL A 11 -43.42 14.34 -11.58
CA VAL A 11 -43.35 15.08 -10.32
C VAL A 11 -44.15 14.32 -9.28
N GLY A 12 -43.50 13.88 -8.20
CA GLY A 12 -44.13 13.31 -7.01
C GLY A 12 -43.83 14.18 -5.79
N LEU A 13 -44.68 15.17 -5.55
CA LEU A 13 -44.70 16.03 -4.37
C LEU A 13 -45.50 15.34 -3.25
N CYS A 14 -44.89 15.09 -2.09
CA CYS A 14 -45.60 15.05 -0.81
C CYS A 14 -44.63 15.34 0.35
N VAL A 15 -44.78 16.53 0.90
CA VAL A 15 -44.13 17.07 2.11
C VAL A 15 -44.86 16.55 3.35
N LEU A 16 -44.14 16.31 4.46
CA LEU A 16 -44.49 16.47 5.88
C LEU A 16 -43.45 15.63 6.67
N GLY A 17 -42.55 16.12 7.54
CA GLY A 17 -42.50 17.33 8.35
C GLY A 17 -42.59 16.95 9.83
N LEU A 18 -41.47 16.63 10.49
CA LEU A 18 -41.35 16.53 11.97
C LEU A 18 -39.92 16.91 12.40
N THR A 19 -39.77 18.10 12.95
CA THR A 19 -38.58 18.63 13.61
C THR A 19 -38.66 18.36 15.11
N PHE A 20 -37.66 17.71 15.70
CA PHE A 20 -37.41 17.80 17.14
C PHE A 20 -36.16 18.65 17.38
N ALA A 21 -36.39 19.84 17.94
CA ALA A 21 -35.38 20.62 18.62
C ALA A 21 -35.18 20.03 20.03
N GLY A 22 -33.94 19.72 20.40
CA GLY A 22 -33.55 19.34 21.76
C GLY A 22 -32.44 20.25 22.24
N CYS A 23 -32.72 21.02 23.29
CA CYS A 23 -31.81 21.98 23.91
C CYS A 23 -30.79 21.34 24.87
N ASP A 24 -29.66 22.05 24.92
CA ASP A 24 -28.61 22.12 25.93
C ASP A 24 -29.10 22.13 27.40
N SER A 25 -28.34 21.47 28.27
CA SER A 25 -28.15 21.84 29.69
C SER A 25 -26.89 21.17 30.22
N GLY A 26 -25.86 21.98 30.49
CA GLY A 26 -24.69 21.56 31.25
C GLY A 26 -25.01 21.21 32.71
N THR A 27 -24.19 20.34 33.31
CA THR A 27 -23.94 20.33 34.75
C THR A 27 -22.54 19.79 34.99
N GLU A 28 -21.82 20.54 35.80
CA GLU A 28 -20.42 20.43 36.14
C GLU A 28 -20.17 19.44 37.30
N GLN A 29 -18.91 19.02 37.40
CA GLN A 29 -18.18 18.64 38.61
C GLN A 29 -18.62 17.42 39.45
N GLY A 30 -17.79 16.39 39.33
CA GLY A 30 -17.53 15.42 40.40
C GLY A 30 -16.03 15.20 40.54
N THR A 31 -15.36 16.07 41.29
CA THR A 31 -13.96 15.95 41.71
C THR A 31 -13.75 14.70 42.57
N LYS A 32 -12.82 13.83 42.19
CA LYS A 32 -11.99 13.06 43.15
C LYS A 32 -10.57 12.96 42.63
N SER A 33 -9.73 13.82 43.19
CA SER A 33 -8.27 13.66 43.22
C SER A 33 -7.93 12.54 44.19
N PHE A 34 -7.03 11.64 43.78
CA PHE A 34 -6.04 11.04 44.67
C PHE A 34 -4.71 10.92 43.91
N ASP A 35 -3.74 11.58 44.52
CA ASP A 35 -2.29 11.61 44.32
C ASP A 35 -1.59 10.28 43.98
N GLU A 36 -0.50 10.43 43.23
CA GLU A 36 0.83 9.85 43.46
C GLU A 36 0.98 8.31 43.44
N ALA A 37 1.36 7.80 42.27
CA ALA A 37 2.56 6.99 42.10
C ALA A 37 2.77 6.73 40.61
N ALA A 38 3.77 7.36 40.01
CA ALA A 38 4.29 6.95 38.70
C ALA A 38 5.16 5.70 38.90
N PRO A 39 4.85 4.56 38.25
CA PRO A 39 5.87 3.59 37.89
C PRO A 39 6.39 3.98 36.49
N GLU A 40 7.62 4.48 36.52
CA GLU A 40 8.74 4.10 35.64
C GLU A 40 8.38 3.52 34.26
N ASP A 41 8.78 4.28 33.24
CA ASP A 41 9.48 3.77 32.05
C ASP A 41 9.10 2.34 31.62
N VAL A 42 7.94 2.22 30.96
CA VAL A 42 7.75 1.10 30.04
C VAL A 42 8.55 1.42 28.79
N THR A 43 9.81 0.98 28.80
CA THR A 43 10.52 0.64 27.57
C THR A 43 9.53 -0.12 26.69
N MET A 44 9.16 0.46 25.55
CA MET A 44 8.55 -0.31 24.48
C MET A 44 9.66 -1.18 23.94
N GLU A 45 9.93 -2.31 24.58
CA GLU A 45 10.62 -3.42 23.94
C GLU A 45 9.75 -3.83 22.75
N GLU A 46 10.07 -3.24 21.58
CA GLU A 46 9.90 -3.92 20.30
C GLU A 46 10.52 -5.29 20.49
N HIS A 47 9.66 -6.27 20.75
CA HIS A 47 10.02 -7.66 20.63
C HIS A 47 10.24 -7.88 19.14
N ASP A 48 11.47 -7.64 18.71
CA ASP A 48 12.04 -8.23 17.51
C ASP A 48 12.11 -9.74 17.75
N HIS A 49 10.97 -10.40 17.55
CA HIS A 49 10.92 -11.83 17.43
C HIS A 49 11.54 -12.13 16.07
N GLY A 50 12.84 -12.46 16.08
CA GLY A 50 13.57 -12.94 14.91
C GLY A 50 12.85 -14.12 14.27
N HIS A 51 11.98 -13.79 13.33
CA HIS A 51 11.35 -14.70 12.41
C HIS A 51 12.17 -14.59 11.12
N ASP A 52 12.62 -15.73 10.59
CA ASP A 52 13.24 -15.80 9.27
C ASP A 52 12.17 -15.39 8.23
N HIS A 53 12.09 -14.08 7.95
CA HIS A 53 11.35 -13.58 6.81
C HIS A 53 12.24 -13.69 5.58
N PRO A 54 11.70 -14.15 4.44
CA PRO A 54 12.46 -14.11 3.20
C PRO A 54 12.88 -12.67 2.92
N SER A 55 14.15 -12.47 2.54
CA SER A 55 14.64 -11.14 2.15
C SER A 55 14.19 -10.74 0.75
N GLU A 56 13.78 -11.71 -0.07
CA GLU A 56 13.30 -11.50 -1.44
C GLU A 56 12.03 -12.29 -1.73
N GLY A 57 11.22 -11.80 -2.67
CA GLY A 57 10.05 -12.52 -3.14
C GLY A 57 10.36 -13.56 -4.24
N PRO A 58 9.33 -14.28 -4.71
CA PRO A 58 9.48 -15.33 -5.74
C PRO A 58 10.03 -14.84 -7.10
N HIS A 59 10.04 -13.53 -7.35
CA HIS A 59 10.52 -12.90 -8.56
C HIS A 59 11.85 -12.15 -8.35
N HIS A 60 12.53 -12.38 -7.22
CA HIS A 60 13.80 -11.74 -6.83
C HIS A 60 13.68 -10.21 -6.70
N GLY A 61 12.51 -9.73 -6.29
CA GLY A 61 12.26 -8.34 -5.95
C GLY A 61 12.21 -8.10 -4.44
N SER A 62 12.22 -6.82 -4.07
CA SER A 62 12.11 -6.37 -2.68
C SER A 62 10.68 -6.58 -2.16
N LEU A 63 10.55 -7.09 -0.94
CA LEU A 63 9.26 -7.28 -0.30
C LEU A 63 8.74 -6.00 0.35
N ILE A 64 7.42 -5.84 0.34
CA ILE A 64 6.67 -4.74 0.93
C ILE A 64 5.61 -5.36 1.83
N GLU A 65 5.73 -5.17 3.14
CA GLU A 65 4.74 -5.70 4.09
C GLU A 65 3.42 -4.94 4.04
N LEU A 66 2.30 -5.67 4.08
CA LEU A 66 0.96 -5.10 4.03
C LEU A 66 0.11 -5.59 5.20
N GLY A 67 -0.23 -4.67 6.10
CA GLY A 67 -1.22 -4.91 7.14
C GLY A 67 -0.80 -5.92 8.20
N LYS A 68 0.45 -5.83 8.67
CA LYS A 68 1.06 -6.76 9.64
C LYS A 68 1.16 -8.18 9.08
N GLU A 69 1.85 -8.30 7.94
CA GLU A 69 2.06 -9.56 7.22
C GLU A 69 0.77 -10.29 6.80
N ALA A 70 -0.38 -9.61 6.78
CA ALA A 70 -1.60 -10.19 6.22
C ALA A 70 -1.40 -10.53 4.73
N TYR A 71 -0.61 -9.70 4.06
CA TYR A 71 -0.15 -9.87 2.68
C TYR A 71 1.26 -9.30 2.55
N HIS A 72 1.92 -9.66 1.47
CA HIS A 72 3.12 -8.98 1.00
C HIS A 72 2.87 -8.48 -0.42
N ALA A 73 3.60 -7.45 -0.82
CA ALA A 73 3.82 -7.17 -2.22
C ALA A 73 5.31 -7.34 -2.54
N GLU A 74 5.63 -7.61 -3.78
CA GLU A 74 7.00 -7.70 -4.26
C GLU A 74 7.21 -6.68 -5.38
N LEU A 75 8.22 -5.82 -5.23
CA LEU A 75 8.63 -4.85 -6.22
C LEU A 75 9.80 -5.38 -7.03
N VAL A 76 9.60 -5.47 -8.34
CA VAL A 76 10.66 -5.79 -9.31
C VAL A 76 10.93 -4.57 -10.17
N HIS A 77 12.20 -4.12 -10.18
CA HIS A 77 12.70 -3.08 -11.07
C HIS A 77 13.51 -3.71 -12.20
N ASP A 78 12.98 -3.67 -13.43
CA ASP A 78 13.75 -4.04 -14.62
C ASP A 78 14.44 -2.81 -15.20
N GLU A 79 15.71 -2.61 -14.84
CA GLU A 79 16.51 -1.46 -15.30
C GLU A 79 16.66 -1.40 -16.82
N LYS A 80 16.56 -2.53 -17.53
CA LYS A 80 16.74 -2.56 -19.00
C LYS A 80 15.54 -1.96 -19.70
N SER A 81 14.33 -2.31 -19.26
CA SER A 81 13.09 -1.78 -19.82
C SER A 81 12.65 -0.47 -19.15
N GLY A 82 13.06 -0.26 -17.90
CA GLY A 82 12.56 0.80 -17.01
C GLY A 82 11.19 0.46 -16.42
N ALA A 83 10.79 -0.80 -16.46
CA ALA A 83 9.51 -1.25 -15.91
C ALA A 83 9.60 -1.43 -14.40
N ILE A 84 8.58 -0.96 -13.70
CA ILE A 84 8.33 -1.28 -12.30
C ILE A 84 7.12 -2.20 -12.24
N THR A 85 7.29 -3.35 -11.59
CA THR A 85 6.25 -4.35 -11.41
C THR A 85 6.01 -4.60 -9.93
N ILE A 86 4.74 -4.69 -9.54
CA ILE A 86 4.29 -5.08 -8.21
C ILE A 86 3.52 -6.39 -8.33
N TYR A 87 3.98 -7.43 -7.63
CA TYR A 87 3.24 -8.67 -7.43
C TYR A 87 2.56 -8.65 -6.07
N ILE A 88 1.32 -9.13 -5.98
CA ILE A 88 0.60 -9.27 -4.70
C ILE A 88 0.72 -10.71 -4.24
N LEU A 89 1.21 -10.89 -3.01
CA LEU A 89 1.55 -12.18 -2.42
C LEU A 89 0.76 -12.42 -1.11
N ASP A 90 0.71 -13.68 -0.70
CA ASP A 90 0.14 -14.09 0.58
C ASP A 90 0.98 -13.61 1.78
N GLY A 91 0.47 -13.83 2.99
CA GLY A 91 1.17 -13.47 4.22
C GLY A 91 2.50 -14.21 4.43
N ALA A 92 2.81 -15.24 3.63
CA ALA A 92 4.10 -15.93 3.66
C ALA A 92 5.06 -15.46 2.57
N ALA A 93 4.67 -14.47 1.76
CA ALA A 93 5.42 -13.96 0.60
C ALA A 93 5.80 -15.04 -0.43
N LYS A 94 4.93 -16.05 -0.63
CA LYS A 94 5.24 -17.23 -1.47
C LYS A 94 4.26 -17.47 -2.61
N ALA A 95 2.99 -17.12 -2.43
CA ALA A 95 1.95 -17.42 -3.40
C ALA A 95 1.26 -16.14 -3.88
N SER A 96 0.99 -16.06 -5.17
CA SER A 96 0.26 -14.94 -5.78
C SER A 96 -1.17 -14.84 -5.24
N VAL A 97 -1.61 -13.61 -4.97
CA VAL A 97 -2.96 -13.28 -4.50
C VAL A 97 -3.61 -12.31 -5.48
N PRO A 98 -4.48 -12.81 -6.40
CA PRO A 98 -5.16 -11.95 -7.36
C PRO A 98 -6.23 -11.08 -6.69
N ILE A 99 -6.21 -9.78 -6.96
CA ILE A 99 -7.14 -8.78 -6.40
C ILE A 99 -7.99 -8.13 -7.50
N ALA A 100 -9.15 -7.59 -7.13
CA ALA A 100 -10.08 -6.97 -8.10
C ALA A 100 -9.69 -5.54 -8.51
N ALA A 101 -8.59 -4.99 -7.98
CA ALA A 101 -8.13 -3.64 -8.30
C ALA A 101 -7.71 -3.56 -9.77
N GLU A 102 -8.16 -2.51 -10.47
CA GLU A 102 -7.70 -2.21 -11.85
C GLU A 102 -6.31 -1.56 -11.86
N SER A 103 -5.89 -1.00 -10.71
CA SER A 103 -4.58 -0.36 -10.54
C SER A 103 -4.19 -0.29 -9.07
N VAL A 104 -2.88 -0.15 -8.82
CA VAL A 104 -2.30 0.22 -7.52
C VAL A 104 -1.52 1.53 -7.64
N LEU A 105 -1.24 2.17 -6.51
CA LEU A 105 -0.56 3.47 -6.46
C LEU A 105 0.77 3.36 -5.74
N VAL A 106 1.80 4.01 -6.30
CA VAL A 106 3.07 4.25 -5.60
C VAL A 106 3.21 5.75 -5.38
N ASN A 107 3.27 6.15 -4.11
CA ASN A 107 3.49 7.53 -3.70
C ASN A 107 4.96 7.69 -3.35
N VAL A 108 5.62 8.65 -4.00
CA VAL A 108 7.04 8.92 -3.82
C VAL A 108 7.22 10.35 -3.34
N LYS A 109 8.12 10.56 -2.39
CA LYS A 109 8.55 11.89 -1.94
C LYS A 109 10.06 11.98 -2.06
N HIS A 110 10.53 12.97 -2.83
CA HIS A 110 11.94 13.25 -3.01
C HIS A 110 12.16 14.77 -2.95
N ASP A 111 13.16 15.23 -2.19
CA ASP A 111 13.43 16.66 -1.97
C ASP A 111 12.19 17.47 -1.53
N GLY A 112 11.34 16.86 -0.70
CA GLY A 112 10.10 17.47 -0.23
C GLY A 112 8.96 17.53 -1.25
N LYS A 113 9.17 17.08 -2.49
CA LYS A 113 8.16 17.05 -3.55
C LYS A 113 7.52 15.66 -3.64
N GLY A 114 6.19 15.62 -3.57
CA GLY A 114 5.42 14.39 -3.72
C GLY A 114 5.03 14.14 -5.18
N GLN A 115 5.12 12.88 -5.61
CA GLN A 115 4.66 12.38 -6.90
C GLN A 115 3.91 11.06 -6.69
N GLN A 116 2.81 10.87 -7.42
CA GLN A 116 2.05 9.63 -7.41
C GLN A 116 2.13 8.96 -8.77
N PHE A 117 2.37 7.66 -8.76
CA PHE A 117 2.43 6.80 -9.95
C PHE A 117 1.32 5.77 -9.89
N THR A 118 0.69 5.51 -11.03
CA THR A 118 -0.33 4.46 -11.17
C THR A 118 0.29 3.27 -11.88
N LEU A 119 0.14 2.08 -11.31
CA LEU A 119 0.53 0.82 -11.93
C LEU A 119 -0.76 0.09 -12.31
N ALA A 120 -0.92 -0.20 -13.60
CA ALA A 120 -2.13 -0.83 -14.12
C ALA A 120 -2.08 -2.35 -13.91
N ALA A 121 -3.24 -2.97 -13.70
CA ALA A 121 -3.38 -4.41 -13.66
C ALA A 121 -2.87 -5.06 -14.97
N THR A 122 -2.03 -6.07 -14.83
CA THR A 122 -1.50 -6.90 -15.91
C THR A 122 -1.60 -8.37 -15.49
N PRO A 123 -2.82 -8.97 -15.55
CA PRO A 123 -3.07 -10.32 -15.03
C PRO A 123 -2.11 -11.37 -15.56
N GLU A 124 -1.74 -12.30 -14.69
CA GLU A 124 -0.91 -13.45 -15.04
C GLU A 124 -1.74 -14.65 -15.48
N GLN A 125 -1.06 -15.64 -16.06
CA GLN A 125 -1.69 -16.92 -16.37
C GLN A 125 -2.10 -17.60 -15.07
N GLY A 126 -3.41 -17.75 -14.84
CA GLY A 126 -3.97 -18.34 -13.62
C GLY A 126 -4.74 -17.35 -12.76
N ASP A 127 -4.62 -16.05 -13.03
CA ASP A 127 -5.48 -15.05 -12.40
C ASP A 127 -6.95 -15.25 -12.86
N PRO A 128 -7.93 -15.23 -11.94
CA PRO A 128 -9.35 -15.25 -12.30
C PRO A 128 -9.76 -14.03 -13.12
N ASP A 129 -10.80 -14.19 -13.96
CA ASP A 129 -11.37 -13.08 -14.73
C ASP A 129 -11.72 -11.88 -13.84
N GLY A 130 -11.30 -10.69 -14.26
CA GLY A 130 -11.52 -9.44 -13.53
C GLY A 130 -10.65 -9.27 -12.27
N LYS A 131 -9.64 -10.12 -12.08
CA LYS A 131 -8.63 -9.98 -11.03
C LYS A 131 -7.22 -9.97 -11.61
N SER A 132 -6.29 -9.44 -10.83
CA SER A 132 -4.87 -9.43 -11.17
C SER A 132 -4.02 -9.60 -9.93
N SER A 133 -3.00 -10.44 -10.02
CA SER A 133 -1.93 -10.53 -9.01
C SER A 133 -0.71 -9.68 -9.37
N LYS A 134 -0.66 -9.07 -10.55
CA LYS A 134 0.49 -8.32 -11.07
C LYS A 134 0.11 -6.96 -11.64
N PHE A 135 0.79 -5.92 -11.20
CA PHE A 135 0.57 -4.54 -11.61
C PHE A 135 1.87 -3.95 -12.15
N SER A 136 1.82 -3.20 -13.24
CA SER A 136 3.04 -2.64 -13.83
C SER A 136 2.88 -1.23 -14.38
N THR A 137 4.01 -0.53 -14.48
CA THR A 137 4.15 0.75 -15.16
C THR A 137 5.46 0.81 -15.95
N GLN A 138 5.46 1.64 -17.00
CA GLN A 138 6.64 1.95 -17.83
C GLN A 138 7.15 3.38 -17.57
N GLU A 139 6.67 4.02 -16.52
CA GLU A 139 7.08 5.36 -16.11
C GLU A 139 8.49 5.32 -15.51
N LYS A 140 9.51 5.48 -16.37
CA LYS A 140 10.93 5.42 -15.98
C LYS A 140 11.29 6.32 -14.81
N THR A 141 10.61 7.46 -14.69
CA THR A 141 10.80 8.40 -13.57
C THR A 141 10.50 7.77 -12.21
N LEU A 142 9.65 6.73 -12.13
CA LEU A 142 9.44 6.01 -10.88
C LEU A 142 10.72 5.28 -10.46
N GLY A 143 11.28 4.44 -11.33
CA GLY A 143 12.54 3.72 -11.07
C GLY A 143 13.68 4.68 -10.71
N GLU A 144 13.84 5.74 -11.50
CA GLU A 144 14.85 6.78 -11.23
C GLU A 144 14.68 7.48 -9.87
N LEU A 145 13.45 7.64 -9.36
CA LEU A 145 13.24 8.20 -8.03
C LEU A 145 13.53 7.19 -6.93
N LEU A 146 13.13 5.92 -7.11
CA LEU A 146 13.41 4.86 -6.14
C LEU A 146 14.92 4.65 -5.92
N ASP A 147 15.74 4.92 -6.94
CA ASP A 147 17.21 4.83 -6.85
C ASP A 147 17.88 6.08 -6.23
N LYS A 148 17.14 7.19 -6.03
CA LYS A 148 17.71 8.45 -5.52
C LYS A 148 17.67 8.54 -4.02
N LYS A 149 18.84 8.78 -3.40
CA LYS A 149 18.95 9.06 -1.96
C LYS A 149 17.91 10.07 -1.47
N ASP A 150 17.56 9.96 -0.19
CA ASP A 150 16.55 10.81 0.47
C ASP A 150 15.16 10.74 -0.18
N THR A 151 14.87 9.62 -0.86
CA THR A 151 13.53 9.28 -1.35
C THR A 151 12.82 8.40 -0.35
N THR A 152 11.56 8.72 -0.05
CA THR A 152 10.64 7.80 0.60
C THR A 152 9.55 7.39 -0.37
N ALA A 153 9.14 6.13 -0.32
CA ALA A 153 8.10 5.61 -1.21
C ALA A 153 7.13 4.71 -0.45
N ARG A 154 5.87 4.69 -0.90
CA ARG A 154 4.80 3.91 -0.28
C ARG A 154 3.86 3.33 -1.32
N LEU A 155 3.66 2.02 -1.26
CA LEU A 155 2.62 1.33 -2.01
C LEU A 155 1.26 1.55 -1.34
N VAL A 156 0.22 1.76 -2.13
CA VAL A 156 -1.18 1.86 -1.69
C VAL A 156 -2.06 1.05 -2.63
N LEU A 157 -2.90 0.18 -2.07
CA LEU A 157 -3.82 -0.67 -2.81
C LEU A 157 -5.06 -1.03 -1.99
N GLU A 158 -6.02 -1.68 -2.65
CA GLU A 158 -7.21 -2.25 -2.02
C GLU A 158 -7.25 -3.76 -2.25
N ILE A 159 -7.50 -4.52 -1.18
CA ILE A 159 -7.75 -5.96 -1.23
C ILE A 159 -9.11 -6.22 -0.58
N ASP A 160 -10.05 -6.77 -1.35
CA ASP A 160 -11.41 -7.10 -0.92
C ASP A 160 -12.13 -5.93 -0.18
N GLY A 161 -12.04 -4.70 -0.71
CA GLY A 161 -12.69 -3.52 -0.12
C GLY A 161 -11.93 -2.89 1.04
N LYS A 162 -10.78 -3.43 1.44
CA LYS A 162 -9.93 -2.88 2.51
C LYS A 162 -8.67 -2.26 1.94
N SER A 163 -8.38 -1.03 2.35
CA SER A 163 -7.14 -0.35 1.97
C SER A 163 -5.94 -0.89 2.75
N PHE A 164 -4.84 -1.09 2.03
CA PHE A 164 -3.53 -1.46 2.56
C PHE A 164 -2.48 -0.50 2.05
N SER A 165 -1.40 -0.39 2.82
CA SER A 165 -0.24 0.40 2.44
C SER A 165 1.01 -0.14 3.11
N GLY A 166 2.11 -0.16 2.37
CA GLY A 166 3.42 -0.62 2.83
C GLY A 166 4.51 0.34 2.38
N GLU A 167 5.55 0.48 3.20
CA GLU A 167 6.75 1.24 2.85
C GLU A 167 7.54 0.50 1.77
N ILE A 168 8.17 1.25 0.88
CA ILE A 168 9.07 0.71 -0.13
C ILE A 168 10.46 1.20 0.26
N ASP A 169 11.35 0.26 0.56
CA ASP A 169 12.76 0.55 0.83
C ASP A 169 13.42 1.03 -0.47
N ALA A 170 13.41 2.35 -0.65
CA ALA A 170 14.21 3.01 -1.67
C ALA A 170 15.69 2.91 -1.24
N HIS A 171 16.60 2.63 -2.18
CA HIS A 171 18.07 2.44 -2.02
C HIS A 171 18.60 1.02 -1.84
N ASP A 172 17.77 -0.02 -1.86
CA ASP A 172 18.26 -1.39 -1.68
C ASP A 172 18.80 -2.00 -2.99
N HIS A 173 19.89 -1.41 -3.48
CA HIS A 173 20.80 -2.08 -4.42
C HIS A 173 21.96 -2.66 -3.61
N ASP A 174 21.66 -3.67 -2.79
CA ASP A 174 22.70 -4.47 -2.17
C ASP A 174 23.36 -5.35 -3.25
N HIS A 175 24.27 -4.73 -4.00
CA HIS A 175 25.23 -5.42 -4.85
C HIS A 175 26.27 -6.12 -3.97
N ASP A 176 25.90 -7.22 -3.33
CA ASP A 176 26.91 -8.15 -2.82
C ASP A 176 27.41 -9.05 -3.97
N HIS A 177 28.39 -8.53 -4.70
CA HIS A 177 29.28 -9.34 -5.55
C HIS A 177 30.64 -9.49 -4.87
N GLY A 178 30.64 -10.07 -3.66
CA GLY A 178 31.83 -10.52 -2.95
C GLY A 178 32.22 -11.98 -3.25
N HIS A 179 32.65 -12.29 -4.48
CA HIS A 179 33.43 -13.52 -4.73
C HIS A 179 34.78 -13.19 -5.37
N ASP A 180 35.68 -12.63 -4.55
CA ASP A 180 37.11 -12.57 -4.86
C ASP A 180 37.78 -13.86 -4.32
N GLU A 181 37.48 -15.01 -4.92
CA GLU A 181 38.19 -16.28 -4.66
C GLU A 181 39.55 -16.25 -5.37
N LYS A 182 40.53 -15.60 -4.76
CA LYS A 182 41.94 -15.78 -5.12
C LYS A 182 42.44 -17.13 -4.62
N HIS A 183 42.18 -18.20 -5.37
CA HIS A 183 42.93 -19.44 -5.22
C HIS A 183 44.29 -19.31 -5.89
N ALA A 184 45.31 -19.08 -5.06
CA ALA A 184 46.69 -19.35 -5.42
C ALA A 184 46.93 -20.86 -5.45
N HIS A 185 47.46 -21.36 -6.57
CA HIS A 185 48.21 -22.62 -6.65
C HIS A 185 49.44 -22.41 -7.52
#